data_AF-A0A815W3S9-F1
#
_entry.id   AF-A0A815W3S9-F1
#
_cell.length_a   1.000
_cell.length_b   1.000
_cell.length_c   1.000
_cell.angle_alpha   90.00
_cell.angle_beta   90.00
_cell.angle_gamma   90.00
#
_symmetry.space_group_name_H-M   'P 1'
#
loop_
_entity.id
_entity.type
_entity.pdbx_description
1 polymer ?
#
loop_
_entity_poly.entity_id
_entity_poly.type
_entity_poly.pdbx_seq_one_letter_code
_entity_poly.pdbx_strand_id
1 'polypeptide(L)'
;MSNLEELALYLSSVVCDKKFIDGNDLKQNIIDYMPELNQFRFSIQSTILLKDQIDLPSNEDIKHSFKDFSNNKIISCVNYFFEAKYGQCHIYSCPYPIPTYENISNNFPGGLFRYVSDVSLFDEHPFEYEFFIQIAQSFPFLKNLTITNQKGQNNKEYTKSNNNNEDFLLIQYPRLKYLHFKQIHNDYIEQFLLDTKTCLPYDILLFTDFKSVQRVTHNFTRNATRINCSKMRYICFDRIFRFPKHFKNDFLDTEIHVF
;
A
#
# COMPACT_ATOMS: atom_id res chain seq x y z
N MET A 1 32.93 20.30 12.19
CA MET A 1 32.67 18.87 11.96
C MET A 1 31.66 18.41 13.00
N SER A 2 30.67 17.62 12.58
CA SER A 2 29.58 17.17 13.46
C SER A 2 30.06 15.97 14.29
N ASN A 3 29.91 16.01 15.62
CA ASN A 3 30.22 14.88 16.52
C ASN A 3 29.01 13.93 16.63
N LEU A 4 28.26 13.76 15.54
CA LEU A 4 27.04 12.97 15.55
C LEU A 4 27.39 11.49 15.38
N GLU A 5 27.17 10.70 16.43
CA GLU A 5 27.44 9.26 16.42
C GLU A 5 26.28 8.43 15.85
N GLU A 6 25.04 8.91 16.01
CA GLU A 6 23.84 8.21 15.56
C GLU A 6 22.93 9.09 14.70
N LEU A 7 22.44 8.55 13.58
CA LEU A 7 21.52 9.24 12.68
C LEU A 7 20.45 8.27 12.16
N ALA A 8 19.19 8.67 12.32
CA ALA A 8 18.04 8.04 11.69
C ALA A 8 17.47 8.97 10.61
N LEU A 9 17.66 8.62 9.35
CA LEU A 9 17.23 9.42 8.19
C LEU A 9 15.93 8.86 7.60
N TYR A 10 14.90 9.69 7.51
CA TYR A 10 13.77 9.44 6.61
C TYR A 10 13.86 10.42 5.45
N LEU A 11 13.87 9.92 4.23
CA LEU A 11 13.92 10.74 3.03
C LEU A 11 12.85 10.27 2.06
N SER A 12 12.02 11.19 1.58
CA SER A 12 11.10 10.94 0.47
C SER A 12 11.36 11.99 -0.60
N SER A 13 11.78 11.53 -1.78
CA SER A 13 12.02 12.37 -2.94
C SER A 13 10.98 12.07 -4.00
N VAL A 14 10.14 13.07 -4.27
CA VAL A 14 9.11 13.00 -5.29
C VAL A 14 9.71 13.52 -6.60
N VAL A 15 9.98 12.59 -7.53
CA VAL A 15 10.41 12.83 -8.91
C VAL A 15 11.82 13.43 -9.04
N CYS A 16 12.82 12.54 -9.07
CA CYS A 16 14.16 12.81 -9.55
C CYS A 16 14.24 12.58 -11.07
N ASP A 17 14.84 13.50 -11.82
CA ASP A 17 14.87 13.40 -13.29
C ASP A 17 15.73 12.24 -13.82
N LYS A 18 16.65 11.68 -13.03
CA LYS A 18 17.75 10.87 -13.60
C LYS A 18 18.08 9.54 -12.93
N LYS A 19 17.97 9.38 -11.61
CA LYS A 19 18.29 8.11 -10.93
C LYS A 19 17.66 8.00 -9.54
N PHE A 20 17.51 6.78 -9.05
CA PHE A 20 17.18 6.54 -7.66
C PHE A 20 18.33 6.98 -6.75
N ILE A 21 17.99 7.31 -5.51
CA ILE A 21 18.99 7.58 -4.47
C ILE A 21 19.53 6.22 -4.01
N ASP A 22 20.83 6.00 -4.18
CA ASP A 22 21.50 4.73 -3.86
C ASP A 22 22.52 4.87 -2.72
N GLY A 23 23.27 3.80 -2.43
CA GLY A 23 24.28 3.79 -1.38
C GLY A 23 25.48 4.69 -1.70
N ASN A 24 25.81 4.90 -2.98
CA ASN A 24 26.89 5.81 -3.37
C ASN A 24 26.48 7.27 -3.10
N ASP A 25 25.22 7.62 -3.37
CA ASP A 25 24.67 8.94 -3.06
C ASP A 25 24.74 9.22 -1.56
N LEU A 26 24.35 8.27 -0.70
CA LEU A 26 24.43 8.45 0.75
C LEU A 26 25.87 8.53 1.26
N LYS A 27 26.78 7.74 0.69
CA LYS A 27 28.19 7.76 1.06
C LYS A 27 28.80 9.14 0.79
N GLN A 28 28.67 9.61 -0.46
CA GLN A 28 29.25 10.87 -0.91
C GLN A 28 28.63 12.11 -0.27
N ASN A 29 27.34 12.07 0.10
CA ASN A 29 26.63 13.26 0.59
C ASN A 29 26.41 13.29 2.11
N ILE A 30 26.55 12.15 2.81
CA ILE A 30 26.30 12.06 4.26
C ILE A 30 27.50 11.42 4.97
N ILE A 31 27.81 10.17 4.65
CA ILE A 31 28.77 9.37 5.43
C ILE A 31 30.17 10.01 5.41
N ASP A 32 30.65 10.44 4.25
CA ASP A 32 31.99 11.02 4.10
C ASP A 32 32.18 12.33 4.90
N TYR A 33 31.07 13.01 5.25
CA TYR A 33 31.08 14.25 6.05
C TYR A 33 30.82 14.01 7.54
N MET A 34 30.49 12.78 7.95
CA MET A 34 30.17 12.40 9.33
C MET A 34 31.04 11.22 9.78
N PRO A 35 32.36 11.39 9.95
CA PRO A 35 33.29 10.30 10.25
C PRO A 35 33.04 9.62 11.59
N GLU A 36 32.42 10.31 12.55
CA GLU A 36 32.07 9.77 13.87
C GLU A 36 30.75 8.96 13.85
N LEU A 37 30.04 8.93 12.71
CA LEU A 37 28.74 8.26 12.59
C LEU A 37 28.92 6.74 12.61
N ASN A 38 28.64 6.13 13.76
CA ASN A 38 28.76 4.68 13.96
C ASN A 38 27.43 3.95 13.76
N GLN A 39 26.29 4.64 13.92
CA GLN A 39 24.96 4.09 13.68
C GLN A 39 24.20 4.93 12.68
N PHE A 40 24.04 4.39 11.47
CA PHE A 40 23.23 5.01 10.43
C PHE A 40 22.04 4.14 10.06
N ARG A 41 20.83 4.63 10.36
CA ARG A 41 19.57 4.01 10.00
C ARG A 41 18.86 4.88 8.97
N PHE A 42 18.26 4.29 7.95
CA PHE A 42 17.57 5.07 6.93
C PHE A 42 16.35 4.35 6.35
N SER A 43 15.41 5.15 5.88
CA SER A 43 14.32 4.74 4.98
C SER A 43 14.18 5.81 3.91
N ILE A 44 14.46 5.45 2.67
CA ILE A 44 14.53 6.35 1.52
C ILE A 44 13.55 5.87 0.47
N GLN A 45 12.63 6.75 0.12
CA GLN A 45 11.71 6.58 -1.00
C GLN A 45 12.13 7.55 -2.10
N SER A 46 12.32 7.04 -3.30
CA SER A 46 12.67 7.85 -4.47
C SER A 46 11.83 7.44 -5.66
N THR A 47 11.36 8.44 -6.40
CA THR A 47 10.61 8.25 -7.64
C THR A 47 11.39 8.90 -8.78
N ILE A 48 11.45 8.26 -9.95
CA ILE A 48 12.11 8.80 -11.15
C ILE A 48 11.14 8.84 -12.33
N LEU A 49 11.35 9.75 -13.28
CA LEU A 49 10.69 9.66 -14.58
C LEU A 49 11.44 8.63 -15.45
N LEU A 50 10.69 7.81 -16.20
CA LEU A 50 11.28 6.86 -17.16
C LEU A 50 11.63 7.49 -18.51
N LYS A 51 11.43 8.80 -18.65
CA LYS A 51 11.74 9.50 -19.89
C LYS A 51 13.25 9.46 -20.14
N ASP A 52 13.65 8.93 -21.29
CA ASP A 52 15.04 8.86 -21.73
C ASP A 52 15.97 8.03 -20.81
N GLN A 53 15.40 7.14 -19.98
CA GLN A 53 16.16 6.21 -19.13
C GLN A 53 16.66 5.01 -19.93
N ILE A 54 17.98 4.80 -19.93
CA ILE A 54 18.65 3.68 -20.62
C ILE A 54 18.93 2.53 -19.65
N ASP A 55 19.11 2.83 -18.36
CA ASP A 55 19.46 1.86 -17.33
C ASP A 55 18.38 1.83 -16.25
N LEU A 56 17.83 0.64 -15.99
CA LEU A 56 16.77 0.39 -15.03
C LEU A 56 17.32 -0.53 -13.95
N PRO A 57 17.95 0.01 -12.88
CA PRO A 57 18.57 -0.81 -11.85
C PRO A 57 17.55 -1.77 -11.20
N SER A 58 17.96 -3.00 -10.98
CA SER A 58 17.18 -3.98 -10.23
C SER A 58 17.30 -3.78 -8.72
N ASN A 59 16.53 -4.54 -7.94
CA ASN A 59 16.69 -4.60 -6.49
C ASN A 59 18.12 -4.96 -6.06
N GLU A 60 18.79 -5.84 -6.82
CA GLU A 60 20.14 -6.30 -6.50
C GLU A 60 21.19 -5.24 -6.86
N ASP A 61 21.02 -4.53 -7.97
CA ASP A 61 21.90 -3.40 -8.33
C ASP A 61 21.86 -2.32 -7.25
N ILE A 62 20.65 -1.97 -6.81
CA ILE A 62 20.46 -1.02 -5.72
C ILE A 62 21.09 -1.54 -4.43
N LYS A 63 20.83 -2.79 -4.00
CA LYS A 63 21.46 -3.34 -2.78
C LYS A 63 22.98 -3.38 -2.88
N HIS A 64 23.54 -3.68 -4.05
CA HIS A 64 24.98 -3.75 -4.25
C HIS A 64 25.67 -2.40 -4.01
N SER A 65 24.99 -1.29 -4.30
CA SER A 65 25.50 0.06 -3.99
C SER A 65 25.72 0.29 -2.48
N PHE A 66 25.11 -0.52 -1.60
CA PHE A 66 25.26 -0.44 -0.14
C PHE A 66 26.27 -1.45 0.43
N LYS A 67 27.07 -2.12 -0.40
CA LYS A 67 28.03 -3.15 0.07
C LYS A 67 29.01 -2.68 1.16
N ASP A 68 29.31 -1.37 1.20
CA ASP A 68 30.22 -0.77 2.17
C ASP A 68 29.51 -0.37 3.49
N PHE A 69 28.18 -0.45 3.55
CA PHE A 69 27.40 -0.14 4.75
C PHE A 69 27.44 -1.33 5.71
N SER A 70 28.49 -1.36 6.52
CA SER A 70 28.52 -2.21 7.72
C SER A 70 27.42 -1.75 8.69
N ASN A 71 26.71 -2.69 9.31
CA ASN A 71 25.79 -2.54 10.45
C ASN A 71 24.30 -2.82 10.22
N ASN A 72 23.79 -2.94 8.99
CA ASN A 72 22.37 -3.26 8.79
C ASN A 72 22.09 -4.17 7.58
N LYS A 73 21.04 -5.00 7.70
CA LYS A 73 20.45 -5.68 6.54
C LYS A 73 19.72 -4.63 5.69
N ILE A 74 20.14 -4.46 4.44
CA ILE A 74 19.50 -3.53 3.49
C ILE A 74 18.37 -4.25 2.75
N ILE A 75 17.20 -3.64 2.73
CA ILE A 75 16.07 -4.09 1.93
C ILE A 75 15.81 -3.04 0.85
N SER A 76 15.57 -3.51 -0.37
CA SER A 76 15.23 -2.68 -1.52
C SER A 76 13.98 -3.24 -2.19
N CYS A 77 13.12 -2.33 -2.65
CA CYS A 77 11.93 -2.60 -3.44
C CYS A 77 11.89 -1.60 -4.60
N VAL A 78 12.34 -2.04 -5.77
CA VAL A 78 12.34 -1.31 -7.03
C VAL A 78 11.16 -1.77 -7.88
N ASN A 79 10.41 -0.80 -8.41
CA ASN A 79 9.29 -1.01 -9.30
C ASN A 79 9.34 -0.03 -10.46
N TYR A 80 8.91 -0.51 -11.63
CA TYR A 80 8.82 0.29 -12.85
C TYR A 80 7.40 0.23 -13.37
N PHE A 81 6.81 1.41 -13.53
CA PHE A 81 5.44 1.59 -13.99
C PHE A 81 5.52 2.27 -15.36
N PHE A 82 5.43 1.47 -16.42
CA PHE A 82 5.67 1.91 -17.80
C PHE A 82 4.49 2.67 -18.38
N GLU A 83 3.25 2.30 -18.05
CA GLU A 83 2.04 3.04 -18.45
C GLU A 83 2.03 4.44 -17.79
N ALA A 84 2.37 4.51 -16.51
CA ALA A 84 2.47 5.74 -15.72
C ALA A 84 3.79 6.51 -15.93
N LYS A 85 4.76 5.90 -16.63
CA LYS A 85 6.05 6.48 -17.03
C LYS A 85 6.96 6.90 -15.87
N TYR A 86 6.93 6.17 -14.75
CA TYR A 86 7.82 6.43 -13.62
C TYR A 86 8.36 5.14 -12.99
N GLY A 87 9.52 5.25 -12.37
CA GLY A 87 10.09 4.22 -11.50
C GLY A 87 9.99 4.63 -10.04
N GLN A 88 9.89 3.67 -9.14
CA GLN A 88 9.94 3.91 -7.71
C GLN A 88 10.94 2.95 -7.07
N CYS A 89 11.68 3.44 -6.09
CA CYS A 89 12.54 2.66 -5.25
C CYS A 89 12.33 3.02 -3.78
N HIS A 90 12.04 2.04 -2.95
CA HIS A 90 12.08 2.16 -1.49
C HIS A 90 13.20 1.31 -0.95
N ILE A 91 14.16 1.93 -0.28
CA ILE A 91 15.32 1.29 0.32
C ILE A 91 15.37 1.66 1.79
N TYR A 92 15.62 0.68 2.65
CA TYR A 92 15.74 0.94 4.08
C TYR A 92 16.69 -0.04 4.75
N SER A 93 17.33 0.41 5.82
CA SER A 93 18.08 -0.46 6.71
C SER A 93 17.17 -1.12 7.72
N CYS A 94 17.42 -2.39 8.04
CA CYS A 94 16.64 -3.12 9.03
C CYS A 94 17.46 -3.32 10.30
N PRO A 95 16.94 -2.93 11.49
CA PRO A 95 15.59 -2.41 11.73
C PRO A 95 15.44 -0.89 11.48
N TYR A 96 14.33 -0.49 10.86
CA TYR A 96 13.88 0.91 10.82
C TYR A 96 12.39 0.97 11.18
N PRO A 97 11.96 1.85 12.12
CA PRO A 97 10.57 1.98 12.51
C PRO A 97 9.79 2.83 11.49
N ILE A 98 9.51 2.24 10.32
CA ILE A 98 8.77 2.90 9.25
C ILE A 98 7.30 3.05 9.69
N PRO A 99 6.75 4.28 9.76
CA PRO A 99 5.33 4.48 10.09
C PRO A 99 4.41 4.30 8.87
N THR A 100 4.91 4.61 7.67
CA THR A 100 4.14 4.63 6.42
C THR A 100 4.87 3.86 5.31
N TYR A 101 4.14 3.04 4.55
CA TYR A 101 4.67 2.32 3.39
C TYR A 101 3.85 2.66 2.15
N GLU A 102 4.43 3.47 1.27
CA GLU A 102 3.73 4.00 0.11
C GLU A 102 4.01 3.22 -1.18
N ASN A 103 2.95 3.03 -1.97
CA ASN A 103 2.92 2.46 -3.31
C ASN A 103 3.53 1.06 -3.38
N ILE A 104 3.08 0.18 -2.49
CA ILE A 104 3.39 -1.24 -2.54
C ILE A 104 2.76 -1.83 -3.82
N SER A 105 3.57 -2.54 -4.59
CA SER A 105 3.20 -3.23 -5.84
C SER A 105 3.12 -4.75 -5.64
N ASN A 106 2.76 -5.49 -6.69
CA ASN A 106 2.77 -6.96 -6.72
C ASN A 106 4.16 -7.57 -6.48
N ASN A 107 5.24 -6.81 -6.63
CA ASN A 107 6.61 -7.27 -6.34
C ASN A 107 6.94 -7.26 -4.85
N PHE A 108 5.97 -6.92 -3.99
CA PHE A 108 6.17 -6.91 -2.55
C PHE A 108 6.59 -8.30 -2.02
N PRO A 109 7.78 -8.42 -1.42
CA PRO A 109 8.27 -9.72 -0.97
C PRO A 109 7.60 -10.22 0.32
N GLY A 110 6.74 -9.41 0.94
CA GLY A 110 6.19 -9.69 2.27
C GLY A 110 7.15 -9.28 3.38
N GLY A 111 6.96 -9.88 4.56
CA GLY A 111 7.69 -9.55 5.79
C GLY A 111 6.75 -9.07 6.89
N LEU A 112 7.27 -8.76 8.07
CA LEU A 112 6.46 -8.33 9.22
C LEU A 112 6.81 -6.89 9.62
N PHE A 113 5.88 -5.97 9.42
CA PHE A 113 6.07 -4.54 9.63
C PHE A 113 5.22 -4.06 10.81
N ARG A 114 5.77 -4.19 12.03
CA ARG A 114 5.05 -3.89 13.27
C ARG A 114 4.82 -2.40 13.53
N TYR A 115 5.56 -1.52 12.87
CA TYR A 115 5.49 -0.08 13.08
C TYR A 115 4.68 0.65 12.00
N VAL A 116 4.39 -0.02 10.89
CA VAL A 116 3.64 0.56 9.77
C VAL A 116 2.14 0.56 10.11
N SER A 117 1.53 1.73 10.10
CA SER A 117 0.08 1.91 10.26
C SER A 117 -0.62 2.43 9.01
N ASP A 118 0.14 2.91 8.03
CA ASP A 118 -0.37 3.58 6.84
C ASP A 118 0.23 2.92 5.61
N VAL A 119 -0.61 2.37 4.75
CA VAL A 119 -0.19 1.68 3.53
C VAL A 119 -0.93 2.25 2.34
N SER A 120 -0.21 2.54 1.25
CA SER A 120 -0.80 2.71 -0.07
C SER A 120 -0.35 1.62 -1.03
N LEU A 121 -1.28 1.12 -1.83
CA LEU A 121 -1.06 0.10 -2.85
C LEU A 121 -1.23 0.74 -4.24
N PHE A 122 -0.28 0.48 -5.13
CA PHE A 122 -0.34 0.89 -6.53
C PHE A 122 0.42 -0.09 -7.43
N ASP A 123 -0.22 -0.51 -8.51
CA ASP A 123 0.40 -1.29 -9.57
C ASP A 123 -0.35 -1.07 -10.89
N GLU A 124 0.33 -1.33 -12.00
CA GLU A 124 -0.25 -1.36 -13.35
C GLU A 124 -0.88 -2.72 -13.67
N HIS A 125 -0.58 -3.74 -12.88
CA HIS A 125 -1.17 -5.07 -12.95
C HIS A 125 -2.22 -5.25 -11.85
N PRO A 126 -3.23 -6.11 -12.04
CA PRO A 126 -4.22 -6.41 -11.00
C PRO A 126 -3.59 -6.85 -9.67
N PHE A 127 -4.22 -6.49 -8.55
CA PHE A 127 -3.93 -7.10 -7.25
C PHE A 127 -4.87 -8.28 -7.03
N GLU A 128 -4.35 -9.50 -7.09
CA GLU A 128 -5.17 -10.70 -6.87
C GLU A 128 -5.50 -10.90 -5.38
N TYR A 129 -6.46 -11.79 -5.09
CA TYR A 129 -6.93 -12.04 -3.72
C TYR A 129 -5.78 -12.36 -2.74
N GLU A 130 -4.82 -13.19 -3.17
CA GLU A 130 -3.63 -13.59 -2.39
C GLU A 130 -2.76 -12.41 -1.97
N PHE A 131 -2.70 -11.36 -2.79
CA PHE A 131 -1.93 -10.16 -2.47
C PHE A 131 -2.48 -9.49 -1.21
N PHE A 132 -3.81 -9.38 -1.08
CA PHE A 132 -4.44 -8.79 0.10
C PHE A 132 -4.26 -9.64 1.36
N ILE A 133 -4.15 -10.97 1.23
CA ILE A 133 -3.74 -11.83 2.36
C ILE A 133 -2.32 -11.46 2.80
N GLN A 134 -1.40 -11.34 1.85
CA GLN A 134 -0.01 -10.98 2.15
C GLN A 134 0.07 -9.61 2.82
N ILE A 135 -0.68 -8.61 2.35
CA ILE A 135 -0.77 -7.28 2.98
C ILE A 135 -1.31 -7.40 4.42
N ALA A 136 -2.42 -8.10 4.63
CA ALA A 136 -2.99 -8.27 5.98
C ALA A 136 -1.99 -8.92 6.97
N GLN A 137 -1.25 -9.93 6.52
CA GLN A 137 -0.24 -10.63 7.33
C GLN A 137 1.00 -9.75 7.58
N SER A 138 1.39 -8.94 6.60
CA SER A 138 2.57 -8.09 6.70
C SER A 138 2.36 -6.87 7.61
N PHE A 139 1.12 -6.38 7.71
CA PHE A 139 0.80 -5.14 8.41
C PHE A 139 -0.27 -5.36 9.50
N PRO A 140 0.05 -6.07 10.60
CA PRO A 140 -0.92 -6.43 11.64
C PRO A 140 -1.52 -5.21 12.39
N PHE A 141 -0.89 -4.04 12.27
CA PHE A 141 -1.32 -2.81 12.92
C PHE A 141 -1.81 -1.74 11.93
N LEU A 142 -2.13 -2.14 10.70
CA LEU A 142 -2.65 -1.27 9.66
C LEU A 142 -3.92 -0.54 10.11
N LYS A 143 -3.88 0.79 10.02
CA LYS A 143 -5.01 1.70 10.32
C LYS A 143 -5.55 2.35 9.05
N ASN A 144 -4.68 2.69 8.11
CA ASN A 144 -5.06 3.43 6.91
C ASN A 144 -4.59 2.67 5.67
N LEU A 145 -5.54 2.26 4.82
CA LEU A 145 -5.27 1.55 3.57
C LEU A 145 -5.79 2.35 2.39
N THR A 146 -4.89 2.77 1.50
CA THR A 146 -5.24 3.39 0.22
C THR A 146 -4.94 2.42 -0.92
N ILE A 147 -5.87 2.23 -1.84
CA ILE A 147 -5.72 1.29 -2.96
C ILE A 147 -5.98 2.07 -4.25
N THR A 148 -5.01 2.01 -5.17
CA THR A 148 -5.08 2.63 -6.50
C THR A 148 -4.76 1.59 -7.56
N ASN A 149 -5.78 1.06 -8.24
CA ASN A 149 -5.59 0.07 -9.30
C ASN A 149 -6.82 -0.02 -10.20
N GLN A 150 -6.69 0.35 -11.47
CA GLN A 150 -7.81 0.35 -12.43
C GLN A 150 -8.02 -1.00 -13.12
N LYS A 151 -7.10 -1.97 -12.98
CA LYS A 151 -7.23 -3.27 -13.62
C LYS A 151 -8.03 -4.21 -12.73
N GLY A 152 -8.98 -4.94 -13.32
CA GLY A 152 -9.79 -5.92 -12.61
C GLY A 152 -9.02 -7.18 -12.24
N GLN A 153 -9.48 -7.87 -11.21
CA GLN A 153 -8.87 -9.10 -10.70
C GLN A 153 -9.14 -10.25 -11.65
N ASN A 154 -8.12 -11.05 -11.97
CA ASN A 154 -8.31 -12.28 -12.74
C ASN A 154 -8.76 -13.42 -11.82
N ASN A 155 -8.23 -13.45 -10.59
CA ASN A 155 -8.48 -14.46 -9.57
C ASN A 155 -9.10 -13.80 -8.34
N LYS A 156 -10.44 -13.83 -8.30
CA LYS A 156 -11.23 -13.27 -7.19
C LYS A 156 -11.27 -14.16 -5.94
N GLU A 157 -10.73 -15.38 -6.05
CA GLU A 157 -10.72 -16.35 -4.97
C GLU A 157 -9.36 -17.03 -4.86
N TYR A 158 -9.02 -17.47 -3.65
CA TYR A 158 -7.77 -18.19 -3.39
C TYR A 158 -7.72 -19.54 -4.14
N THR A 159 -6.70 -19.75 -4.97
CA THR A 159 -6.62 -20.94 -5.85
C THR A 159 -5.68 -22.05 -5.37
N LYS A 160 -4.94 -21.86 -4.27
CA LYS A 160 -4.01 -22.89 -3.75
C LYS A 160 -4.74 -23.97 -2.93
N SER A 161 -5.44 -24.85 -3.63
CA SER A 161 -5.91 -26.14 -3.13
C SER A 161 -4.72 -27.10 -2.96
N ASN A 162 -4.05 -27.05 -1.81
CA ASN A 162 -3.37 -28.21 -1.25
C ASN A 162 -4.10 -28.58 0.03
N ASN A 163 -4.79 -29.73 -0.02
CA ASN A 163 -5.54 -30.35 1.06
C ASN A 163 -4.85 -30.12 2.41
N ASN A 164 -5.50 -29.37 3.31
CA ASN A 164 -5.51 -29.51 4.78
C ASN A 164 -5.69 -28.20 5.58
N ASN A 165 -5.87 -27.02 4.97
CA ASN A 165 -5.97 -25.77 5.75
C ASN A 165 -7.02 -24.80 5.18
N GLU A 166 -8.31 -25.05 5.44
CA GLU A 166 -9.40 -24.11 5.14
C GLU A 166 -9.39 -22.87 6.08
N ASP A 167 -8.75 -22.98 7.25
CA ASP A 167 -8.78 -21.95 8.30
C ASP A 167 -7.89 -20.71 8.06
N PHE A 168 -7.08 -20.67 6.98
CA PHE A 168 -6.09 -19.60 6.74
C PHE A 168 -6.45 -18.62 5.60
N LEU A 169 -7.69 -18.61 5.12
CA LEU A 169 -8.08 -17.90 3.88
C LEU A 169 -8.75 -16.53 4.08
N LEU A 170 -8.92 -16.08 5.33
CA LEU A 170 -9.58 -14.81 5.63
C LEU A 170 -8.62 -13.63 5.56
N ILE A 171 -9.02 -12.56 4.86
CA ILE A 171 -8.31 -11.28 4.87
C ILE A 171 -8.83 -10.48 6.06
N GLN A 172 -8.00 -10.31 7.10
CA GLN A 172 -8.40 -9.60 8.31
C GLN A 172 -7.60 -8.33 8.52
N TYR A 173 -8.28 -7.20 8.68
CA TYR A 173 -7.66 -5.91 8.99
C TYR A 173 -8.15 -5.37 10.33
N PRO A 174 -7.81 -6.01 11.47
CA PRO A 174 -8.48 -5.81 12.76
C PRO A 174 -8.38 -4.38 13.31
N ARG A 175 -7.46 -3.55 12.80
CA ARG A 175 -7.23 -2.17 13.26
C ARG A 175 -7.50 -1.11 12.20
N LEU A 176 -8.05 -1.51 11.05
CA LEU A 176 -8.36 -0.58 9.97
C LEU A 176 -9.39 0.44 10.45
N LYS A 177 -9.13 1.71 10.15
CA LYS A 177 -10.00 2.85 10.44
C LYS A 177 -10.35 3.62 9.18
N TYR A 178 -9.44 3.62 8.20
CA TYR A 178 -9.59 4.36 6.96
C TYR A 178 -9.32 3.45 5.77
N LEU A 179 -10.29 3.36 4.86
CA LEU A 179 -10.17 2.65 3.60
C LEU A 179 -10.44 3.63 2.45
N HIS A 180 -9.49 3.76 1.53
CA HIS A 180 -9.57 4.73 0.45
C HIS A 180 -9.32 4.06 -0.89
N PHE A 181 -10.36 4.08 -1.71
CA PHE A 181 -10.32 3.63 -3.09
C PHE A 181 -10.13 4.82 -4.02
N LYS A 182 -8.93 4.95 -4.59
CA LYS A 182 -8.62 5.97 -5.60
C LYS A 182 -8.59 5.32 -6.96
N GLN A 183 -9.38 5.81 -7.91
CA GLN A 183 -9.32 5.35 -9.31
C GLN A 183 -9.23 3.81 -9.42
N ILE A 184 -10.22 3.12 -8.86
CA ILE A 184 -10.14 1.67 -8.65
C ILE A 184 -11.09 0.90 -9.57
N HIS A 185 -10.77 -0.35 -9.89
CA HIS A 185 -11.72 -1.28 -10.48
C HIS A 185 -12.80 -1.72 -9.46
N ASN A 186 -13.99 -2.09 -9.96
CA ASN A 186 -15.10 -2.48 -9.09
C ASN A 186 -14.83 -3.75 -8.27
N ASP A 187 -13.96 -4.65 -8.75
CA ASP A 187 -13.69 -5.93 -8.07
C ASP A 187 -13.15 -5.72 -6.66
N TYR A 188 -12.29 -4.73 -6.47
CA TYR A 188 -11.72 -4.42 -5.16
C TYR A 188 -12.79 -3.89 -4.19
N ILE A 189 -13.74 -3.10 -4.69
CA ILE A 189 -14.87 -2.61 -3.88
C ILE A 189 -15.76 -3.80 -3.51
N GLU A 190 -16.04 -4.71 -4.45
CA GLU A 190 -16.77 -5.95 -4.17
C GLU A 190 -16.04 -6.79 -3.12
N GLN A 191 -14.73 -7.01 -3.24
CA GLN A 191 -13.94 -7.81 -2.30
C GLN A 191 -13.97 -7.22 -0.87
N PHE A 192 -13.89 -5.90 -0.71
CA PHE A 192 -13.85 -5.30 0.62
C PHE A 192 -15.24 -5.07 1.24
N LEU A 193 -16.25 -4.71 0.43
CA LEU A 193 -17.57 -4.37 0.94
C LEU A 193 -18.53 -5.56 0.97
N LEU A 194 -18.41 -6.46 -0.01
CA LEU A 194 -19.37 -7.52 -0.28
C LEU A 194 -18.80 -8.93 -0.12
N ASP A 195 -17.50 -9.14 0.10
CA ASP A 195 -16.96 -10.50 0.31
C ASP A 195 -17.06 -10.91 1.79
N THR A 196 -17.50 -12.15 2.03
CA THR A 196 -17.53 -12.74 3.38
C THR A 196 -16.15 -13.14 3.88
N LYS A 197 -15.17 -13.30 2.97
CA LYS A 197 -13.79 -13.67 3.29
C LYS A 197 -12.93 -12.48 3.71
N THR A 198 -13.39 -11.24 3.48
CA THR A 198 -12.77 -10.04 4.02
C THR A 198 -13.45 -9.62 5.32
N CYS A 199 -12.69 -9.54 6.41
CA CYS A 199 -13.20 -9.12 7.71
C CYS A 199 -12.65 -7.74 8.08
N LEU A 200 -13.54 -6.76 8.05
CA LEU A 200 -13.27 -5.40 8.51
C LEU A 200 -13.75 -5.18 9.95
N PRO A 201 -13.09 -4.31 10.74
CA PRO A 201 -13.60 -3.84 12.03
C PRO A 201 -14.76 -2.86 11.86
N TYR A 202 -15.45 -2.54 12.96
CA TYR A 202 -16.44 -1.46 13.00
C TYR A 202 -15.79 -0.08 12.96
N ASP A 203 -16.60 0.94 12.71
CA ASP A 203 -16.23 2.35 12.70
C ASP A 203 -15.22 2.77 11.63
N ILE A 204 -15.34 2.18 10.43
CA ILE A 204 -14.48 2.52 9.30
C ILE A 204 -14.98 3.78 8.59
N LEU A 205 -14.05 4.64 8.20
CA LEU A 205 -14.26 5.70 7.22
C LEU A 205 -13.85 5.19 5.84
N LEU A 206 -14.81 5.17 4.92
CA LEU A 206 -14.61 4.77 3.54
C LEU A 206 -14.59 6.00 2.63
N PHE A 207 -13.57 6.11 1.80
CA PHE A 207 -13.48 7.11 0.74
C PHE A 207 -13.49 6.41 -0.62
N THR A 208 -14.46 6.71 -1.48
CA THR A 208 -14.64 6.01 -2.76
C THR A 208 -15.53 6.78 -3.75
N ASP A 209 -15.59 6.34 -5.00
CA ASP A 209 -16.54 6.83 -5.99
C ASP A 209 -17.96 6.24 -5.76
N PHE A 210 -18.96 7.12 -5.74
CA PHE A 210 -20.36 6.73 -5.56
C PHE A 210 -20.86 5.78 -6.65
N LYS A 211 -20.46 6.00 -7.91
CA LYS A 211 -20.94 5.19 -9.04
C LYS A 211 -20.45 3.75 -8.95
N SER A 212 -19.21 3.54 -8.50
CA SER A 212 -18.64 2.21 -8.31
C SER A 212 -19.37 1.44 -7.22
N VAL A 213 -19.65 2.09 -6.07
CA VAL A 213 -20.46 1.48 -5.00
C VAL A 213 -21.87 1.16 -5.50
N GLN A 214 -22.51 2.08 -6.23
CA GLN A 214 -23.83 1.87 -6.80
C GLN A 214 -23.87 0.68 -7.79
N ARG A 215 -22.83 0.50 -8.62
CA ARG A 215 -22.71 -0.63 -9.54
C ARG A 215 -22.56 -1.96 -8.80
N VAL A 216 -21.64 -2.01 -7.84
CA VAL A 216 -21.31 -3.22 -7.05
C VAL A 216 -22.50 -3.68 -6.22
N THR A 217 -23.23 -2.75 -5.60
CA THR A 217 -24.43 -3.03 -4.79
C THR A 217 -25.70 -3.23 -5.62
N HIS A 218 -25.62 -3.09 -6.95
CA HIS A 218 -26.78 -3.14 -7.85
C HIS A 218 -27.87 -2.12 -7.43
N ASN A 219 -27.49 -0.86 -7.28
CA ASN A 219 -28.34 0.20 -6.72
C ASN A 219 -28.84 -0.10 -5.30
N PHE A 220 -28.00 -0.72 -4.45
CA PHE A 220 -28.36 -1.06 -3.06
C PHE A 220 -29.53 -2.05 -2.96
N THR A 221 -29.71 -2.89 -3.99
CA THR A 221 -30.75 -3.93 -4.03
C THR A 221 -30.21 -5.33 -3.76
N ARG A 222 -28.89 -5.53 -3.84
CA ARG A 222 -28.25 -6.83 -3.60
C ARG A 222 -28.15 -7.07 -2.08
N ASN A 223 -29.12 -7.80 -1.54
CA ASN A 223 -29.13 -8.18 -0.11
C ASN A 223 -27.95 -9.10 0.29
N ALA A 224 -27.35 -9.80 -0.68
CA ALA A 224 -26.57 -11.00 -0.42
C ALA A 224 -25.31 -10.80 0.42
N THR A 225 -24.74 -9.60 0.54
CA THR A 225 -23.54 -9.40 1.36
C THR A 225 -23.36 -7.95 1.84
N ARG A 226 -24.14 -7.56 2.85
CA ARG A 226 -24.05 -6.24 3.52
C ARG A 226 -23.09 -6.20 4.72
N ILE A 227 -22.39 -7.30 5.00
CA ILE A 227 -21.70 -7.50 6.30
C ILE A 227 -20.63 -6.43 6.56
N ASN A 228 -19.84 -6.04 5.55
CA ASN A 228 -18.84 -4.99 5.76
C ASN A 228 -19.40 -3.59 5.50
N CYS A 229 -20.43 -3.44 4.66
CA CYS A 229 -21.11 -2.16 4.50
C CYS A 229 -21.68 -1.63 5.84
N SER A 230 -22.29 -2.49 6.65
CA SER A 230 -22.84 -2.09 7.95
C SER A 230 -21.79 -1.69 9.00
N LYS A 231 -20.50 -1.88 8.72
CA LYS A 231 -19.39 -1.50 9.61
C LYS A 231 -18.86 -0.09 9.34
N MET A 232 -19.36 0.56 8.30
CA MET A 232 -18.94 1.91 7.91
C MET A 232 -19.61 2.93 8.83
N ARG A 233 -18.80 3.77 9.48
CA ARG A 233 -19.30 4.92 10.24
C ARG A 233 -19.44 6.16 9.36
N TYR A 234 -18.51 6.34 8.43
CA TYR A 234 -18.51 7.46 7.49
C TYR A 234 -18.27 6.97 6.08
N ILE A 235 -18.99 7.54 5.12
CA ILE A 235 -18.66 7.39 3.71
C ILE A 235 -18.53 8.76 3.07
N CYS A 236 -17.37 8.97 2.47
CA CYS A 236 -17.03 10.16 1.73
C CYS A 236 -17.00 9.78 0.25
N PHE A 237 -17.80 10.49 -0.55
CA PHE A 237 -17.81 10.30 -1.99
C PHE A 237 -17.16 11.47 -2.70
N ASP A 238 -16.32 11.17 -3.69
CA ASP A 238 -15.66 12.17 -4.54
C ASP A 238 -16.65 13.08 -5.29
N ARG A 239 -17.82 12.54 -5.66
CA ARG A 239 -18.92 13.26 -6.35
C ARG A 239 -20.25 12.55 -6.12
N ILE A 240 -21.32 13.30 -5.86
CA ILE A 240 -22.68 12.74 -5.77
C ILE A 240 -23.67 13.60 -6.56
N PHE A 241 -24.61 12.93 -7.24
CA PHE A 241 -25.74 13.59 -7.89
C PHE A 241 -27.05 13.39 -7.11
N ARG A 242 -27.40 12.17 -6.66
CA ARG A 242 -28.56 11.85 -5.78
C ARG A 242 -28.39 10.46 -5.12
N PHE A 243 -28.84 10.30 -3.87
CA PHE A 243 -28.89 9.00 -3.18
C PHE A 243 -30.16 8.19 -3.53
N PRO A 244 -30.05 6.89 -3.85
CA PRO A 244 -31.19 5.99 -3.98
C PRO A 244 -31.92 5.77 -2.66
N LYS A 245 -33.22 5.49 -2.73
CA LYS A 245 -34.09 5.23 -1.56
C LYS A 245 -33.56 4.10 -0.65
N HIS A 246 -32.88 3.11 -1.22
CA HIS A 246 -32.40 1.93 -0.51
C HIS A 246 -30.98 2.07 0.05
N PHE A 247 -30.30 3.22 -0.15
CA PHE A 247 -28.92 3.41 0.30
C PHE A 247 -28.72 3.12 1.80
N LYS A 248 -29.64 3.62 2.64
CA LYS A 248 -29.58 3.42 4.10
C LYS A 248 -29.80 1.96 4.54
N ASN A 249 -30.28 1.09 3.65
CA ASN A 249 -30.43 -0.34 3.97
C ASN A 249 -29.08 -1.07 3.98
N ASP A 250 -28.09 -0.55 3.25
CA ASP A 250 -26.74 -1.13 3.15
C ASP A 250 -25.79 -0.47 4.17
N PHE A 251 -26.01 0.81 4.49
CA PHE A 251 -25.18 1.64 5.36
C PHE A 251 -26.00 2.16 6.55
N LEU A 252 -26.25 1.26 7.50
CA LEU A 252 -26.98 1.55 8.73
C LEU A 252 -26.14 2.48 9.63
N ASP A 253 -26.75 3.56 10.11
CA ASP A 253 -26.13 4.55 11.01
C ASP A 253 -24.86 5.25 10.49
N THR A 254 -24.61 5.17 9.17
CA THR A 254 -23.47 5.81 8.51
C THR A 254 -23.74 7.29 8.21
N GLU A 255 -22.85 8.17 8.67
CA GLU A 255 -22.84 9.59 8.27
C GLU A 255 -22.22 9.75 6.87
N ILE A 256 -22.84 10.58 6.03
CA ILE A 256 -22.43 10.72 4.62
C ILE A 256 -21.93 12.13 4.36
N HIS A 257 -20.72 12.22 3.80
CA HIS A 257 -20.11 13.49 3.39
C HIS A 257 -19.85 13.51 1.88
N VAL A 258 -20.03 14.69 1.28
CA VAL A 258 -19.81 14.94 -0.14
C VAL A 258 -18.78 16.05 -0.27
N PHE A 259 -17.71 15.81 -1.02
CA PHE A 259 -16.68 16.79 -1.31
C PHE A 259 -16.73 17.24 -2.78
#